data_AF-A0A858ATH9-F1
#
_entry.id   AF-A0A858ATH9-F1
#
_cell.length_a   1.000
_cell.length_b   1.000
_cell.length_c   1.000
_cell.angle_alpha   90.00
_cell.angle_beta   90.00
_cell.angle_gamma   90.00
#
_symmetry.space_group_name_H-M   'P 1'
#
loop_
_entity.id
_entity.type
_entity.pdbx_description
1 polymer ?
#
loop_
_entity_poly.entity_id
_entity_poly.type
_entity_poly.pdbx_seq_one_letter_code
_entity_poly.pdbx_strand_id
1 'polypeptide(L)'
;MKKTNLLVRGKLGEMFTRRFLKSKHVKMVSEGDFLARLRSCCKVVYTMPIQAIWIAFFFYARIIVQNHMNNPASAIKPEDLWLYKDQMNVLNTFMSIQIYHLFIMSAVLIVMLNMTMSRGTTIFTAIFNTLYIAEALLYGSFLFVLDWVGLLHKFQNLGEMLEALRTQWIWIIAIFIALMSYFPLKSIFYDINMWNREWIRVERYRKTEDRENGFIFKTWVTPGEIKARKLMITTGWFLILCASIFHLMDIFASTQFNSAKYVILVAGYIIFLSAYVVPYNSWSLIFYWINQAFLFGFITYGLYMVQNVAWQAHMWYYYLYLTMLVPWLLSLNAAIRYTWTIKDREEIKAVVLNMFEGEDDFEQYLEERDNQEKIKESEDTV
;
A
#
# COMPACT_ATOMS: atom_id res chain seq x y z
N MET A 1 3.76 -18.46 -0.70
CA MET A 1 2.46 -19.14 -0.45
C MET A 1 2.42 -20.00 0.82
N LYS A 2 3.52 -20.68 1.25
CA LYS A 2 3.49 -21.59 2.42
C LYS A 2 3.09 -20.97 3.77
N LYS A 3 3.46 -19.72 4.08
CA LYS A 3 3.15 -19.09 5.40
C LYS A 3 1.68 -18.71 5.61
N THR A 4 0.93 -18.35 4.56
CA THR A 4 -0.47 -17.88 4.67
C THR A 4 -1.48 -19.01 4.90
N ASN A 5 -1.13 -20.26 4.56
CA ASN A 5 -2.00 -21.42 4.77
C ASN A 5 -1.96 -21.96 6.21
N LEU A 6 -0.96 -21.56 7.03
CA LEU A 6 -0.88 -21.98 8.44
C LEU A 6 -2.01 -21.36 9.29
N LEU A 7 -2.34 -20.08 9.04
CA LEU A 7 -3.43 -19.37 9.74
C LEU A 7 -4.80 -19.99 9.44
N VAL A 8 -4.98 -20.51 8.22
CA VAL A 8 -6.22 -21.14 7.76
C VAL A 8 -6.37 -22.58 8.27
N ARG A 9 -5.25 -23.28 8.51
CA ARG A 9 -5.22 -24.66 9.00
C ARG A 9 -5.27 -24.78 10.54
N GLY A 10 -5.30 -23.66 11.27
CA GLY A 10 -5.39 -23.64 12.73
C GLY A 10 -6.83 -23.72 13.27
N LYS A 11 -6.99 -23.80 14.60
CA LYS A 11 -8.29 -23.88 15.30
C LYS A 11 -9.28 -22.77 14.91
N LEU A 12 -8.77 -21.53 14.72
CA LEU A 12 -9.58 -20.39 14.28
C LEU A 12 -10.10 -20.57 12.85
N GLY A 13 -9.25 -21.06 11.94
CA GLY A 13 -9.64 -21.38 10.58
C GLY A 13 -10.67 -22.51 10.51
N GLU A 14 -10.52 -23.53 11.36
CA GLU A 14 -11.50 -24.60 11.48
C GLU A 14 -12.86 -24.10 12.00
N MET A 15 -12.86 -23.24 13.02
CA MET A 15 -14.08 -22.62 13.54
C MET A 15 -14.83 -21.82 12.47
N PHE A 16 -14.12 -20.98 11.71
CA PHE A 16 -14.72 -20.22 10.61
C PHE A 16 -15.18 -21.12 9.47
N THR A 17 -14.42 -22.16 9.13
CA THR A 17 -14.82 -23.17 8.13
C THR A 17 -16.14 -23.83 8.53
N ARG A 18 -16.24 -24.33 9.77
CA ARG A 18 -17.49 -24.91 10.29
C ARG A 18 -18.64 -23.91 10.26
N ARG A 19 -18.40 -22.64 10.59
CA ARG A 19 -19.40 -21.57 10.53
C ARG A 19 -19.88 -21.33 9.11
N PHE A 20 -18.97 -21.24 8.13
CA PHE A 20 -19.31 -21.01 6.73
C PHE A 20 -20.08 -22.19 6.13
N LEU A 21 -19.69 -23.43 6.42
CA LEU A 21 -20.41 -24.63 5.96
C LEU A 21 -21.83 -24.75 6.54
N LYS A 22 -22.06 -24.21 7.74
CA LYS A 22 -23.38 -24.20 8.41
C LYS A 22 -24.17 -22.91 8.18
N SER A 23 -23.60 -21.91 7.49
CA SER A 23 -24.22 -20.59 7.37
C SER A 23 -25.39 -20.62 6.38
N LYS A 24 -26.55 -20.12 6.80
CA LYS A 24 -27.68 -19.83 5.91
C LYS A 24 -27.57 -18.46 5.22
N HIS A 25 -26.72 -17.57 5.75
CA HIS A 25 -26.63 -16.17 5.31
C HIS A 25 -25.58 -15.96 4.20
N VAL A 26 -24.56 -16.82 4.14
CA VAL A 26 -23.47 -16.71 3.15
C VAL A 26 -23.44 -17.95 2.29
N LYS A 27 -23.70 -17.78 1.00
CA LYS A 27 -23.47 -18.83 -0.01
C LYS A 27 -22.08 -18.64 -0.61
N MET A 28 -21.25 -19.68 -0.52
CA MET A 28 -19.92 -19.69 -1.13
C MET A 28 -20.06 -19.96 -2.63
N VAL A 29 -19.50 -19.09 -3.45
CA VAL A 29 -19.67 -19.17 -4.92
C VAL A 29 -18.46 -19.78 -5.62
N SER A 30 -17.29 -19.76 -4.99
CA SER A 30 -16.07 -20.40 -5.49
C SER A 30 -15.09 -20.73 -4.36
N GLU A 31 -14.07 -21.55 -4.64
CA GLU A 31 -12.96 -21.78 -3.70
C GLU A 31 -12.22 -20.48 -3.37
N GLY A 32 -12.06 -19.59 -4.36
CA GLY A 32 -11.45 -18.28 -4.19
C GLY A 32 -12.23 -17.37 -3.24
N ASP A 33 -13.57 -17.37 -3.33
CA ASP A 33 -14.48 -16.68 -2.40
C ASP A 33 -14.31 -17.21 -0.96
N PHE A 34 -14.35 -18.54 -0.80
CA PHE A 34 -14.17 -19.19 0.49
C PHE A 34 -12.81 -18.87 1.14
N LEU A 35 -11.71 -19.02 0.39
CA LEU A 35 -10.36 -18.76 0.90
C LEU A 35 -10.13 -17.28 1.22
N ALA A 36 -10.66 -16.35 0.41
CA ALA A 36 -10.55 -14.91 0.67
C ALA A 36 -11.21 -14.52 2.00
N ARG A 37 -12.44 -15.00 2.22
CA ARG A 37 -13.19 -14.74 3.45
C ARG A 37 -12.51 -15.35 4.67
N LEU A 38 -12.09 -16.60 4.55
CA LEU A 38 -11.45 -17.33 5.64
C LEU A 38 -10.15 -16.65 6.08
N ARG A 39 -9.31 -16.25 5.12
CA ARG A 39 -8.08 -15.49 5.39
C ARG A 39 -8.38 -14.13 6.02
N SER A 40 -9.34 -13.38 5.48
CA SER A 40 -9.74 -12.08 6.00
C SER A 40 -10.22 -12.18 7.45
N CYS A 41 -11.14 -13.12 7.75
CA CYS A 41 -11.70 -13.31 9.09
C CYS A 41 -10.61 -13.73 10.09
N CYS A 42 -9.75 -14.69 9.72
CA CYS A 42 -8.66 -15.11 10.59
C CYS A 42 -7.71 -13.95 10.90
N LYS A 43 -7.25 -13.22 9.86
CA LYS A 43 -6.34 -12.08 10.04
C LYS A 43 -6.95 -11.02 10.96
N VAL A 44 -8.19 -10.63 10.72
CA VAL A 44 -8.91 -9.66 11.54
C VAL A 44 -8.98 -10.09 13.01
N VAL A 45 -9.38 -11.34 13.29
CA VAL A 45 -9.50 -11.83 14.67
C VAL A 45 -8.15 -11.89 15.38
N TYR A 46 -7.06 -12.22 14.66
CA TYR A 46 -5.71 -12.18 15.25
C TYR A 46 -5.21 -10.75 15.49
N THR A 47 -5.60 -9.79 14.68
CA THR A 47 -5.06 -8.41 14.74
C THR A 47 -5.86 -7.49 15.65
N MET A 48 -7.15 -7.74 15.86
CA MET A 48 -7.98 -6.95 16.77
C MET A 48 -7.46 -6.88 18.22
N PRO A 49 -7.07 -7.99 18.88
CA PRO A 49 -6.49 -7.92 20.22
C PRO A 49 -5.21 -7.09 20.27
N ILE A 50 -4.41 -7.14 19.22
CA ILE A 50 -3.17 -6.35 19.11
C ILE A 50 -3.50 -4.86 19.08
N GLN A 51 -4.49 -4.43 18.29
CA GLN A 51 -4.92 -3.02 18.28
C GLN A 51 -5.52 -2.60 19.63
N ALA A 52 -6.25 -3.49 20.32
CA ALA A 52 -6.75 -3.21 21.66
C ALA A 52 -5.62 -2.99 22.69
N ILE A 53 -4.55 -3.79 22.61
CA ILE A 53 -3.33 -3.59 23.42
C ILE A 53 -2.72 -2.22 23.13
N TRP A 54 -2.64 -1.81 21.85
CA TRP A 54 -2.10 -0.50 21.50
C TRP A 54 -2.96 0.65 22.00
N ILE A 55 -4.29 0.53 21.96
CA ILE A 55 -5.20 1.51 22.56
C ILE A 55 -4.92 1.66 24.06
N ALA A 56 -4.82 0.54 24.78
CA ALA A 56 -4.51 0.56 26.20
C ALA A 56 -3.13 1.21 26.48
N PHE A 57 -2.13 0.92 25.64
CA PHE A 57 -0.81 1.55 25.73
C PHE A 57 -0.87 3.08 25.52
N PHE A 58 -1.53 3.56 24.47
CA PHE A 58 -1.63 5.00 24.20
C PHE A 58 -2.42 5.73 25.29
N PHE A 59 -3.48 5.11 25.78
CA PHE A 59 -4.27 5.64 26.89
C PHE A 59 -3.43 5.74 28.18
N TYR A 60 -2.69 4.69 28.52
CA TYR A 60 -1.78 4.67 29.66
C TYR A 60 -0.67 5.72 29.54
N ALA A 61 -0.01 5.81 28.37
CA ALA A 61 1.03 6.80 28.11
C ALA A 61 0.49 8.23 28.26
N ARG A 62 -0.73 8.49 27.77
CA ARG A 62 -1.39 9.80 27.90
C ARG A 62 -1.66 10.15 29.36
N ILE A 63 -2.09 9.18 30.18
CA ILE A 63 -2.29 9.38 31.62
C ILE A 63 -0.96 9.71 32.32
N ILE A 64 0.12 9.00 32.02
CA ILE A 64 1.44 9.30 32.60
C ILE A 64 1.86 10.73 32.28
N VAL A 65 1.78 11.13 31.01
CA VAL A 65 2.16 12.47 30.55
C VAL A 65 1.32 13.54 31.28
N GLN A 66 0.01 13.32 31.39
CA GLN A 66 -0.88 14.24 32.11
C GLN A 66 -0.56 14.32 33.60
N ASN A 67 -0.31 13.17 34.25
CA ASN A 67 0.03 13.14 35.67
C ASN A 67 1.38 13.80 35.95
N HIS A 68 2.34 13.65 35.05
CA HIS A 68 3.63 14.34 35.15
C HIS A 68 3.45 15.85 34.99
N MET A 69 2.68 16.30 34.00
CA MET A 69 2.39 17.73 33.78
C MET A 69 1.68 18.39 34.98
N ASN A 70 0.79 17.66 35.65
CA ASN A 70 0.00 18.17 36.78
C ASN A 70 0.69 18.00 38.15
N ASN A 71 1.88 17.39 38.22
CA ASN A 71 2.56 17.13 39.48
C ASN A 71 3.27 18.40 39.98
N PRO A 72 2.94 18.93 41.17
CA PRO A 72 3.63 20.10 41.73
C PRO A 72 5.14 19.87 41.97
N ALA A 73 5.55 18.61 42.13
CA ALA A 73 6.94 18.22 42.36
C ALA A 73 7.74 18.03 41.07
N SER A 74 7.10 17.98 39.90
CA SER A 74 7.84 17.98 38.63
C SER A 74 8.29 19.39 38.34
N ALA A 75 9.61 19.63 38.37
CA ALA A 75 10.22 20.92 38.02
C ALA A 75 10.16 21.18 36.50
N ILE A 76 8.95 21.12 35.91
CA ILE A 76 8.72 21.44 34.51
C ILE A 76 8.80 22.96 34.38
N LYS A 77 9.72 23.45 33.55
CA LYS A 77 9.82 24.89 33.27
C LYS A 77 8.56 25.34 32.52
N PRO A 78 8.06 26.55 32.76
CA PRO A 78 6.88 27.08 32.04
C PRO A 78 7.05 27.05 30.51
N GLU A 79 8.30 27.17 30.05
CA GLU A 79 8.74 27.15 28.67
C GLU A 79 8.52 25.78 27.99
N ASP A 80 8.43 24.69 28.74
CA ASP A 80 8.30 23.32 28.23
C ASP A 80 6.85 22.80 28.28
N LEU A 81 5.92 23.54 28.91
CA LEU A 81 4.52 23.12 29.07
C LEU A 81 3.81 22.86 27.75
N TRP A 82 4.15 23.59 26.69
CA TRP A 82 3.56 23.39 25.37
C TRP A 82 3.93 22.02 24.78
N LEU A 83 5.14 21.53 25.07
CA LEU A 83 5.69 20.26 24.59
C LEU A 83 4.89 19.06 25.14
N TYR A 84 4.48 19.14 26.41
CA TYR A 84 3.64 18.11 27.05
C TYR A 84 2.19 18.13 26.54
N LYS A 85 1.62 19.32 26.30
CA LYS A 85 0.28 19.45 25.70
C LYS A 85 0.23 18.86 24.28
N ASP A 86 1.25 19.16 23.49
CA ASP A 86 1.42 18.63 22.15
C ASP A 86 1.58 17.10 22.15
N GLN A 87 2.37 16.57 23.09
CA GLN A 87 2.50 15.13 23.28
C GLN A 87 1.15 14.46 23.61
N MET A 88 0.32 15.07 24.46
CA MET A 88 -1.03 14.57 24.74
C MET A 88 -1.93 14.58 23.49
N ASN A 89 -1.85 15.62 22.65
CA ASN A 89 -2.61 15.70 21.41
C ASN A 89 -2.22 14.61 20.41
N VAL A 90 -0.91 14.36 20.27
CA VAL A 90 -0.38 13.28 19.42
C VAL A 90 -0.85 11.91 19.91
N LEU A 91 -0.75 11.64 21.22
CA LEU A 91 -1.21 10.37 21.80
C LEU A 91 -2.73 10.16 21.62
N ASN A 92 -3.53 11.21 21.78
CA ASN A 92 -4.97 11.17 21.51
C ASN A 92 -5.28 10.88 20.04
N THR A 93 -4.51 11.48 19.13
CA THR A 93 -4.63 11.25 17.69
C THR A 93 -4.32 9.81 17.35
N PHE A 94 -3.22 9.24 17.87
CA PHE A 94 -2.90 7.83 17.65
C PHE A 94 -3.91 6.88 18.25
N MET A 95 -4.42 7.16 19.44
CA MET A 95 -5.51 6.39 20.03
C MET A 95 -6.76 6.40 19.12
N SER A 96 -7.11 7.55 18.57
CA SER A 96 -8.24 7.69 17.63
C SER A 96 -8.03 6.86 16.35
N ILE A 97 -6.81 6.85 15.82
CA ILE A 97 -6.43 6.01 14.67
C ILE A 97 -6.57 4.52 15.00
N GLN A 98 -6.13 4.07 16.18
CA GLN A 98 -6.28 2.66 16.56
C GLN A 98 -7.75 2.24 16.73
N ILE A 99 -8.58 3.12 17.30
CA ILE A 99 -10.04 2.90 17.40
C ILE A 99 -10.66 2.80 16.00
N TYR A 100 -10.24 3.66 15.08
CA TYR A 100 -10.65 3.60 13.68
C TYR A 100 -10.24 2.27 13.01
N HIS A 101 -9.04 1.74 13.27
CA HIS A 101 -8.63 0.41 12.78
C HIS A 101 -9.55 -0.69 13.30
N LEU A 102 -9.90 -0.68 14.59
CA LEU A 102 -10.86 -1.63 15.15
C LEU A 102 -12.21 -1.53 14.46
N PHE A 103 -12.68 -0.32 14.17
CA PHE A 103 -13.93 -0.10 13.45
C PHE A 103 -13.89 -0.70 12.04
N ILE A 104 -12.85 -0.40 11.25
CA ILE A 104 -12.69 -0.98 9.90
C ILE A 104 -12.63 -2.51 9.96
N MET A 105 -11.79 -3.06 10.84
CA MET A 105 -11.63 -4.50 10.97
C MET A 105 -12.94 -5.17 11.38
N SER A 106 -13.71 -4.55 12.27
CA SER A 106 -15.05 -5.03 12.67
C SER A 106 -15.99 -5.05 11.47
N ALA A 107 -16.01 -3.98 10.66
CA ALA A 107 -16.82 -3.91 9.46
C ALA A 107 -16.44 -5.02 8.45
N VAL A 108 -15.13 -5.26 8.24
CA VAL A 108 -14.64 -6.36 7.39
C VAL A 108 -15.15 -7.70 7.91
N LEU A 109 -15.03 -7.97 9.21
CA LEU A 109 -15.48 -9.24 9.80
C LEU A 109 -16.99 -9.43 9.61
N ILE A 110 -17.79 -8.40 9.87
CA ILE A 110 -19.25 -8.43 9.72
C ILE A 110 -19.63 -8.72 8.26
N VAL A 111 -19.03 -8.02 7.29
CA VAL A 111 -19.33 -8.21 5.86
C VAL A 111 -18.92 -9.61 5.39
N MET A 112 -17.70 -10.04 5.75
CA MET A 112 -17.19 -11.34 5.33
C MET A 112 -17.99 -12.52 5.91
N LEU A 113 -18.60 -12.35 7.09
CA LEU A 113 -19.41 -13.37 7.75
C LEU A 113 -20.88 -13.39 7.35
N ASN A 114 -21.43 -12.30 6.81
CA ASN A 114 -22.88 -12.16 6.62
C ASN A 114 -23.31 -11.82 5.19
N MET A 115 -22.40 -11.34 4.32
CA MET A 115 -22.78 -10.90 2.97
C MET A 115 -22.40 -11.94 1.93
N THR A 116 -23.38 -12.45 1.16
CA THR A 116 -23.11 -13.25 -0.04
C THR A 116 -22.57 -12.35 -1.16
N MET A 117 -21.70 -12.89 -2.03
CA MET A 117 -21.18 -12.15 -3.18
C MET A 117 -22.30 -11.60 -4.06
N SER A 118 -22.24 -10.30 -4.36
CA SER A 118 -23.25 -9.60 -5.16
C SER A 118 -22.72 -8.23 -5.61
N ARG A 119 -23.55 -7.39 -6.22
CA ARG A 119 -23.18 -5.98 -6.51
C ARG A 119 -22.72 -5.22 -5.26
N GLY A 120 -23.21 -5.60 -4.07
CA GLY A 120 -22.74 -5.05 -2.79
C GLY A 120 -21.24 -5.29 -2.54
N THR A 121 -20.64 -6.33 -3.14
CA THR A 121 -19.21 -6.65 -3.03
C THR A 121 -18.38 -5.53 -3.63
N THR A 122 -18.74 -5.07 -4.83
CA THR A 122 -18.03 -3.97 -5.50
C THR A 122 -18.17 -2.66 -4.74
N ILE A 123 -19.36 -2.37 -4.19
CA ILE A 123 -19.60 -1.16 -3.38
C ILE A 123 -18.75 -1.18 -2.11
N PHE A 124 -18.78 -2.28 -1.36
CA PHE A 124 -17.98 -2.44 -0.15
C PHE A 124 -16.49 -2.34 -0.44
N THR A 125 -15.99 -3.04 -1.46
CA THR A 125 -14.58 -3.00 -1.82
C THR A 125 -14.15 -1.61 -2.29
N ALA A 126 -15.00 -0.88 -3.01
CA ALA A 126 -14.70 0.50 -3.40
C ALA A 126 -14.53 1.41 -2.16
N ILE A 127 -15.49 1.38 -1.23
CA ILE A 127 -15.42 2.16 0.02
C ILE A 127 -14.18 1.76 0.83
N PHE A 128 -13.95 0.46 1.04
CA PHE A 128 -12.79 -0.04 1.77
C PHE A 128 -11.47 0.39 1.13
N ASN A 129 -11.36 0.30 -0.19
CA ASN A 129 -10.16 0.71 -0.91
C ASN A 129 -9.92 2.22 -0.79
N THR A 130 -10.96 3.04 -0.87
CA THR A 130 -10.85 4.50 -0.67
C THR A 130 -10.35 4.82 0.73
N LEU A 131 -10.93 4.20 1.76
CA LEU A 131 -10.50 4.38 3.15
C LEU A 131 -9.04 3.95 3.36
N TYR A 132 -8.67 2.77 2.83
CA TYR A 132 -7.30 2.26 2.89
C TYR A 132 -6.30 3.19 2.18
N ILE A 133 -6.62 3.68 0.99
CA ILE A 133 -5.74 4.58 0.22
C ILE A 133 -5.60 5.93 0.91
N ALA A 134 -6.69 6.51 1.42
CA ALA A 134 -6.68 7.76 2.16
C ALA A 134 -5.81 7.65 3.42
N GLU A 135 -5.93 6.55 4.15
CA GLU A 135 -5.11 6.26 5.30
C GLU A 135 -3.64 6.04 4.93
N ALA A 136 -3.36 5.31 3.86
CA ALA A 136 -2.00 5.17 3.35
C ALA A 136 -1.34 6.54 3.14
N LEU A 137 -2.06 7.45 2.45
CA LEU A 137 -1.60 8.81 2.18
C LEU A 137 -1.34 9.59 3.47
N LEU A 138 -2.21 9.49 4.47
CA LEU A 138 -2.00 10.10 5.77
C LEU A 138 -0.68 9.63 6.39
N TYR A 139 -0.41 8.31 6.36
CA TYR A 139 0.81 7.74 6.92
C TYR A 139 2.08 8.11 6.15
N GLY A 140 2.05 8.15 4.81
CA GLY A 140 3.25 8.56 4.09
C GLY A 140 3.49 10.07 4.08
N SER A 141 2.45 10.86 4.32
CA SER A 141 2.55 12.32 4.46
C SER A 141 2.71 12.75 5.91
N PHE A 142 2.98 11.79 6.80
CA PHE A 142 2.96 11.98 8.24
C PHE A 142 3.89 13.10 8.71
N LEU A 143 5.05 13.29 8.07
CA LEU A 143 5.96 14.40 8.38
C LEU A 143 5.37 15.77 8.04
N PHE A 144 4.67 15.91 6.92
CA PHE A 144 3.95 17.13 6.57
C PHE A 144 2.75 17.37 7.50
N VAL A 145 2.08 16.30 7.95
CA VAL A 145 0.97 16.41 8.91
C VAL A 145 1.48 16.84 10.29
N LEU A 146 2.56 16.23 10.78
CA LEU A 146 3.21 16.63 12.03
C LEU A 146 3.62 18.09 12.00
N ASP A 147 4.15 18.51 10.86
CA ASP A 147 4.55 19.89 10.66
C ASP A 147 3.35 20.86 10.61
N TRP A 148 2.28 20.49 9.91
CA TRP A 148 1.04 21.29 9.84
C TRP A 148 0.36 21.45 11.20
N VAL A 149 0.44 20.42 12.06
CA VAL A 149 -0.02 20.49 13.46
C VAL A 149 0.90 21.37 14.32
N GLY A 150 1.99 21.88 13.74
CA GLY A 150 2.90 22.82 14.36
C GLY A 150 3.95 22.17 15.24
N LEU A 151 4.17 20.85 15.13
CA LEU A 151 5.14 20.16 15.98
C LEU A 151 6.57 20.38 15.50
N LEU A 152 6.80 20.44 14.19
CA LEU A 152 8.16 20.54 13.63
C LEU A 152 8.65 21.99 13.53
N HIS A 153 7.79 22.95 13.16
CA HIS A 153 8.14 24.39 13.11
C HIS A 153 8.42 25.05 14.47
N LYS A 154 8.14 24.38 15.60
CA LYS A 154 8.41 24.92 16.94
C LYS A 154 9.85 24.71 17.40
N PHE A 155 10.63 23.89 16.71
CA PHE A 155 12.06 23.70 17.00
C PHE A 155 12.88 24.71 16.22
N GLN A 156 13.71 25.51 16.90
CA GLN A 156 14.53 26.54 16.27
C GLN A 156 15.84 25.98 15.70
N ASN A 157 16.31 24.85 16.23
CA ASN A 157 17.55 24.21 15.81
C ASN A 157 17.56 22.70 16.12
N LEU A 158 18.55 22.01 15.56
CA LEU A 158 18.72 20.56 15.71
C LEU A 158 19.06 20.15 17.17
N GLY A 159 19.64 21.06 17.96
CA GLY A 159 19.94 20.86 19.38
C GLY A 159 18.68 20.74 20.24
N GLU A 160 17.71 21.65 20.04
CA GLU A 160 16.40 21.61 20.70
C GLU A 160 15.61 20.36 20.33
N MET A 161 15.68 19.93 19.06
CA MET A 161 15.09 18.66 18.63
C MET A 161 15.74 17.47 19.37
N LEU A 162 17.07 17.43 19.49
CA LEU A 162 17.78 16.37 20.19
C LEU A 162 17.46 16.35 21.70
N GLU A 163 17.30 17.51 22.31
CA GLU A 163 16.90 17.63 23.72
C GLU A 163 15.46 17.14 23.94
N ALA A 164 14.53 17.47 23.04
CA ALA A 164 13.17 16.94 23.03
C ALA A 164 13.13 15.41 22.78
N LEU A 165 13.98 14.89 21.89
CA LEU A 165 14.10 13.44 21.65
C LEU A 165 14.62 12.71 22.89
N ARG A 166 15.56 13.30 23.63
CA ARG A 166 16.09 12.73 24.88
C ARG A 166 15.04 12.71 25.99
N THR A 167 14.28 13.79 26.14
CA THR A 167 13.32 13.95 27.23
C THR A 167 11.97 13.27 26.96
N GLN A 168 11.61 13.05 25.69
CA GLN A 168 10.28 12.57 25.34
C GLN A 168 10.24 11.32 24.44
N TRP A 169 11.26 10.45 24.48
CA TRP A 169 11.37 9.22 23.65
C TRP A 169 10.11 8.35 23.51
N ILE A 170 9.18 8.38 24.47
CA ILE A 170 7.89 7.66 24.43
C ILE A 170 7.07 8.03 23.18
N TRP A 171 7.08 9.30 22.71
CA TRP A 171 6.33 9.66 21.51
C TRP A 171 6.96 9.12 20.22
N ILE A 172 8.29 8.95 20.18
CA ILE A 172 8.98 8.33 19.05
C ILE A 172 8.55 6.86 18.92
N ILE A 173 8.49 6.16 20.06
CA ILE A 173 7.98 4.78 20.11
C ILE A 173 6.50 4.74 19.72
N ALA A 174 5.72 5.71 20.17
CA ALA A 174 4.31 5.83 19.81
C ALA A 174 4.11 6.03 18.30
N ILE A 175 4.92 6.86 17.64
CA ILE A 175 4.95 7.02 16.18
C ILE A 175 5.30 5.70 15.51
N PHE A 176 6.36 5.04 15.96
CA PHE A 176 6.80 3.78 15.37
C PHE A 176 5.69 2.72 15.44
N ILE A 177 5.03 2.59 16.59
CA ILE A 177 3.88 1.70 16.78
C ILE A 177 2.73 2.10 15.86
N ALA A 178 2.41 3.40 15.76
CA ALA A 178 1.34 3.90 14.90
C ALA A 178 1.60 3.59 13.42
N LEU A 179 2.83 3.72 12.93
CA LEU A 179 3.21 3.35 11.56
C LEU A 179 3.08 1.83 11.33
N MET A 180 3.50 1.02 12.31
CA MET A 180 3.44 -0.44 12.21
C MET A 180 2.00 -0.99 12.32
N SER A 181 1.12 -0.27 13.02
CA SER A 181 -0.29 -0.65 13.20
C SER A 181 -1.10 -0.72 11.90
N TYR A 182 -0.61 -0.07 10.83
CA TYR A 182 -1.21 -0.11 9.49
C TYR A 182 -0.89 -1.40 8.72
N PHE A 183 0.19 -2.11 9.06
CA PHE A 183 0.64 -3.30 8.32
C PHE A 183 -0.41 -4.42 8.22
N PRO A 184 -1.19 -4.75 9.27
CA PRO A 184 -2.32 -5.66 9.18
C PRO A 184 -3.35 -5.32 8.10
N LEU A 185 -3.70 -4.03 7.96
CA LEU A 185 -4.70 -3.55 7.00
C LEU A 185 -4.26 -3.81 5.56
N LYS A 186 -2.96 -3.68 5.27
CA LYS A 186 -2.40 -4.06 3.96
C LYS A 186 -2.66 -5.52 3.61
N SER A 187 -2.53 -6.43 4.57
CA SER A 187 -2.76 -7.86 4.35
C SER A 187 -4.23 -8.18 4.09
N ILE A 188 -5.13 -7.48 4.79
CA ILE A 188 -6.59 -7.59 4.63
C ILE A 188 -7.03 -6.99 3.28
N PHE A 189 -6.42 -5.87 2.88
CA PHE A 189 -6.66 -5.23 1.58
C PHE A 189 -6.45 -6.19 0.40
N TYR A 190 -5.40 -7.02 0.44
CA TYR A 190 -5.19 -8.02 -0.61
C TYR A 190 -6.32 -9.06 -0.68
N ASP A 191 -6.81 -9.54 0.47
CA ASP A 191 -7.86 -10.56 0.49
C ASP A 191 -9.22 -9.98 0.06
N ILE A 192 -9.55 -8.75 0.45
CA ILE A 192 -10.78 -8.06 0.00
C ILE A 192 -10.76 -7.82 -1.52
N ASN A 193 -9.61 -7.43 -2.07
CA ASN A 193 -9.49 -7.25 -3.51
C ASN A 193 -9.49 -8.58 -4.28
N MET A 194 -8.98 -9.66 -3.67
CA MET A 194 -9.13 -11.03 -4.21
C MET A 194 -10.61 -11.42 -4.24
N TRP A 195 -11.35 -11.14 -3.15
CA TRP A 195 -12.79 -11.37 -3.07
C TRP A 195 -13.56 -10.61 -4.17
N ASN A 196 -13.28 -9.32 -4.38
CA ASN A 196 -13.90 -8.56 -5.46
C ASN A 196 -13.51 -9.06 -6.85
N ARG A 197 -12.27 -9.50 -7.05
CA ARG A 197 -11.82 -10.09 -8.32
C ARG A 197 -12.59 -11.37 -8.65
N GLU A 198 -12.82 -12.21 -7.65
CA GLU A 198 -13.65 -13.42 -7.80
C GLU A 198 -15.11 -13.07 -8.11
N TRP A 199 -15.69 -12.04 -7.46
CA TRP A 199 -17.03 -11.54 -7.83
C TRP A 199 -17.09 -11.07 -9.28
N ILE A 200 -16.13 -10.27 -9.73
CA ILE A 200 -16.05 -9.80 -11.12
C ILE A 200 -15.92 -10.97 -12.10
N ARG A 201 -15.19 -12.02 -11.73
CA ARG A 201 -15.05 -13.25 -12.52
C ARG A 201 -16.41 -13.94 -12.66
N VAL A 202 -17.08 -14.22 -11.55
CA VAL A 202 -18.40 -14.87 -11.51
C VAL A 202 -19.45 -14.04 -12.25
N GLU A 203 -19.50 -12.73 -12.02
CA GLU A 203 -20.47 -11.84 -12.67
C GLU A 203 -20.30 -11.84 -14.20
N ARG A 204 -19.06 -11.90 -14.69
CA ARG A 204 -18.79 -11.99 -16.13
C ARG A 204 -19.14 -13.35 -16.69
N TYR A 205 -18.79 -14.46 -16.01
CA TYR A 205 -19.20 -15.81 -16.43
C TYR A 205 -20.72 -15.90 -16.60
N ARG A 206 -21.47 -15.35 -15.64
CA ARG A 206 -22.94 -15.28 -15.71
C ARG A 206 -23.48 -14.50 -16.91
N LYS A 207 -22.69 -13.57 -17.46
CA LYS A 207 -23.07 -12.75 -18.62
C LYS A 207 -22.60 -13.34 -19.96
N THR A 208 -21.69 -14.32 -19.95
CA THR A 208 -21.04 -14.85 -21.16
C THR A 208 -21.46 -16.28 -21.54
N GLU A 209 -22.38 -16.91 -20.79
CA GLU A 209 -23.05 -18.20 -21.12
C GLU A 209 -22.15 -19.16 -21.95
N ASP A 210 -21.03 -19.61 -21.37
CA ASP A 210 -20.12 -20.63 -21.92
C ASP A 210 -19.17 -20.26 -23.09
N ARG A 211 -18.94 -18.98 -23.42
CA ARG A 211 -17.78 -18.61 -24.29
C ARG A 211 -16.47 -18.49 -23.50
N GLU A 212 -15.97 -19.62 -23.00
CA GLU A 212 -14.77 -19.71 -22.14
C GLU A 212 -13.48 -19.09 -22.74
N ASN A 213 -13.28 -19.20 -24.06
CA ASN A 213 -12.05 -18.73 -24.71
C ASN A 213 -11.97 -17.20 -24.81
N GLY A 214 -13.08 -16.48 -24.99
CA GLY A 214 -13.09 -15.01 -24.97
C GLY A 214 -12.89 -14.41 -23.56
N PHE A 215 -13.15 -15.22 -22.53
CA PHE A 215 -13.12 -14.84 -21.12
C PHE A 215 -11.69 -14.78 -20.56
N ILE A 216 -10.86 -15.78 -20.89
CA ILE A 216 -9.50 -15.93 -20.35
C ILE A 216 -8.57 -14.82 -20.87
N PHE A 217 -8.64 -14.46 -22.16
CA PHE A 217 -7.67 -13.51 -22.78
C PHE A 217 -7.97 -12.02 -22.56
N LYS A 218 -9.25 -11.65 -22.38
CA LYS A 218 -9.65 -10.25 -22.15
C LYS A 218 -9.45 -9.80 -20.70
N THR A 219 -9.36 -10.74 -19.76
CA THR A 219 -9.34 -10.48 -18.31
C THR A 219 -8.03 -10.81 -17.60
N TRP A 220 -7.10 -11.49 -18.28
CA TRP A 220 -5.78 -11.79 -17.70
C TRP A 220 -4.95 -10.52 -17.55
N VAL A 221 -4.74 -10.11 -16.30
CA VAL A 221 -3.70 -9.14 -15.94
C VAL A 221 -2.40 -9.91 -15.80
N THR A 222 -1.42 -9.62 -16.65
CA THR A 222 -0.18 -10.39 -16.67
C THR A 222 0.69 -10.08 -15.44
N PRO A 223 1.58 -10.99 -15.02
CA PRO A 223 2.51 -10.72 -13.92
C PRO A 223 3.38 -9.47 -14.16
N GLY A 224 3.69 -9.16 -15.42
CA GLY A 224 4.43 -7.97 -15.82
C GLY A 224 3.70 -6.67 -15.51
N GLU A 225 2.39 -6.61 -15.81
CA GLU A 225 1.54 -5.45 -15.53
C GLU A 225 1.41 -5.19 -14.02
N ILE A 226 1.29 -6.27 -13.23
CA ILE A 226 1.24 -6.17 -11.76
C ILE A 226 2.56 -5.65 -11.21
N LYS A 227 3.70 -6.15 -11.72
CA LYS A 227 5.03 -5.68 -11.30
C LYS A 227 5.25 -4.21 -11.67
N ALA A 228 4.88 -3.80 -12.89
CA ALA A 228 4.97 -2.41 -13.32
C ALA A 228 4.13 -1.47 -12.44
N ARG A 229 2.90 -1.87 -12.09
CA ARG A 229 2.05 -1.09 -11.17
C ARG A 229 2.65 -0.98 -9.78
N LYS A 230 3.20 -2.07 -9.23
CA LYS A 230 3.88 -2.04 -7.93
C LYS A 230 5.05 -1.05 -7.95
N LEU A 231 5.84 -1.05 -9.03
CA LEU A 231 6.95 -0.10 -9.19
C LEU A 231 6.43 1.34 -9.23
N MET A 232 5.36 1.62 -9.97
CA MET A 232 4.78 2.97 -10.03
C MET A 232 4.18 3.44 -8.69
N ILE A 233 3.51 2.56 -7.95
CA ILE A 233 3.07 2.85 -6.57
C ILE A 233 4.28 3.18 -5.69
N THR A 234 5.37 2.43 -5.85
CA THR A 234 6.62 2.64 -5.10
C THR A 234 7.29 3.96 -5.48
N THR A 235 7.26 4.35 -6.76
CA THR A 235 7.69 5.66 -7.24
C THR A 235 6.95 6.79 -6.52
N GLY A 236 5.61 6.70 -6.46
CA GLY A 236 4.78 7.68 -5.74
C GLY A 236 5.19 7.81 -4.27
N TRP A 237 5.44 6.68 -3.59
CA TRP A 237 5.95 6.69 -2.21
C TRP A 237 7.32 7.35 -2.07
N PHE A 238 8.27 7.03 -2.96
CA PHE A 238 9.59 7.62 -2.91
C PHE A 238 9.57 9.13 -3.19
N LEU A 239 8.62 9.62 -3.99
CA LEU A 239 8.44 11.06 -4.19
C LEU A 239 7.96 11.74 -2.91
N ILE A 240 6.94 11.18 -2.23
CA ILE A 240 6.47 11.70 -0.95
C ILE A 240 7.61 11.69 0.10
N LEU A 241 8.44 10.64 0.10
CA LEU A 241 9.62 10.54 0.96
C LEU A 241 10.66 11.63 0.62
N CYS A 242 10.99 11.83 -0.67
CA CYS A 242 11.92 12.88 -1.10
C CYS A 242 11.41 14.27 -0.71
N ALA A 243 10.12 14.55 -0.92
CA ALA A 243 9.50 15.79 -0.49
C ALA A 243 9.62 15.98 1.04
N SER A 244 9.43 14.90 1.81
CA SER A 244 9.57 14.94 3.27
C SER A 244 11.00 15.24 3.71
N ILE A 245 12.00 14.69 3.03
CA ILE A 245 13.42 15.00 3.28
C ILE A 245 13.69 16.48 3.01
N PHE A 246 13.20 17.02 1.88
CA PHE A 246 13.38 18.42 1.53
C PHE A 246 12.71 19.34 2.55
N HIS A 247 11.53 18.94 3.03
CA HIS A 247 10.79 19.69 4.04
C HIS A 247 11.50 19.71 5.39
N LEU A 248 12.05 18.59 5.85
CA LEU A 248 12.86 18.54 7.08
C LEU A 248 14.11 19.41 6.96
N MET A 249 14.74 19.43 5.79
CA MET A 249 15.93 20.25 5.56
C MET A 249 15.60 21.74 5.54
N ASP A 250 14.44 22.14 5.01
CA ASP A 250 13.97 23.53 5.09
C ASP A 250 13.76 23.96 6.55
N ILE A 251 13.22 23.07 7.40
CA ILE A 251 12.98 23.37 8.82
C ILE A 251 14.31 23.46 9.60
N PHE A 252 15.18 22.46 9.48
CA PHE A 252 16.35 22.35 10.37
C PHE A 252 17.63 23.01 9.85
N ALA A 253 17.74 23.21 8.54
CA ALA A 253 18.90 23.81 7.90
C ALA A 253 18.58 25.12 7.18
N SER A 254 17.34 25.64 7.33
CA SER A 254 16.88 26.89 6.70
C SER A 254 17.14 26.92 5.18
N THR A 255 16.97 25.76 4.53
CA THR A 255 17.15 25.64 3.08
C THR A 255 16.00 26.31 2.33
N GLN A 256 16.23 26.67 1.06
CA GLN A 256 15.23 27.36 0.23
C GLN A 256 14.62 26.42 -0.83
N PHE A 257 14.17 25.22 -0.44
CA PHE A 257 13.48 24.32 -1.38
C PHE A 257 12.05 24.77 -1.73
N ASN A 258 11.54 25.85 -1.09
CA ASN A 258 10.27 26.57 -1.31
C ASN A 258 9.23 25.80 -2.13
N SER A 259 9.18 25.99 -3.45
CA SER A 259 8.15 25.41 -4.31
C SER A 259 8.44 23.96 -4.72
N ALA A 260 9.70 23.54 -4.78
CA ALA A 260 10.10 22.24 -5.30
C ALA A 260 9.56 21.08 -4.45
N LYS A 261 9.63 21.19 -3.12
CA LYS A 261 9.11 20.15 -2.20
C LYS A 261 7.61 19.89 -2.38
N TYR A 262 6.83 20.95 -2.61
CA TYR A 262 5.38 20.83 -2.83
C TYR A 262 5.05 20.26 -4.20
N VAL A 263 5.81 20.64 -5.25
CA VAL A 263 5.64 20.03 -6.58
C VAL A 263 5.96 18.53 -6.55
N ILE A 264 7.03 18.12 -5.86
CA ILE A 264 7.37 16.71 -5.67
C ILE A 264 6.26 15.99 -4.90
N LEU A 265 5.73 16.59 -3.84
CA LEU A 265 4.66 16.01 -3.02
C LEU A 265 3.38 15.79 -3.85
N VAL A 266 2.93 16.81 -4.57
CA VAL A 266 1.73 16.75 -5.42
C VAL A 266 1.92 15.71 -6.53
N ALA A 267 3.09 15.69 -7.19
CA ALA A 267 3.41 14.67 -8.18
C ALA A 267 3.38 13.26 -7.57
N GLY A 268 3.93 13.09 -6.36
CA GLY A 268 3.88 11.84 -5.61
C GLY A 268 2.44 11.35 -5.38
N TYR A 269 1.54 12.23 -4.95
CA TYR A 269 0.12 11.89 -4.79
C TYR A 269 -0.57 11.52 -6.09
N ILE A 270 -0.36 12.29 -7.16
CA ILE A 270 -0.96 12.03 -8.47
C ILE A 270 -0.50 10.66 -8.99
N ILE A 271 0.80 10.39 -8.96
CA ILE A 271 1.38 9.12 -9.43
C ILE A 271 0.87 7.94 -8.59
N PHE A 272 0.85 8.09 -7.26
CA PHE A 272 0.37 7.07 -6.34
C PHE A 272 -1.12 6.74 -6.57
N LEU A 273 -2.00 7.75 -6.56
CA LEU A 273 -3.44 7.57 -6.72
C LEU A 273 -3.79 7.01 -8.11
N SER A 274 -3.18 7.57 -9.15
CA SER A 274 -3.42 7.15 -10.53
C SER A 274 -3.00 5.68 -10.75
N ALA A 275 -1.94 5.20 -10.09
CA ALA A 275 -1.55 3.80 -10.20
C ALA A 275 -2.61 2.81 -9.66
N TYR A 276 -3.51 3.24 -8.76
CA TYR A 276 -4.65 2.44 -8.30
C TYR A 276 -5.86 2.52 -9.24
N VAL A 277 -6.07 3.65 -9.91
CA VAL A 277 -7.26 3.92 -10.73
C VAL A 277 -7.09 3.51 -12.20
N VAL A 278 -5.88 3.71 -12.76
CA VAL A 278 -5.61 3.45 -14.18
C VAL A 278 -5.88 1.97 -14.49
N PRO A 279 -6.63 1.67 -15.57
CA PRO A 279 -6.95 0.29 -15.96
C PRO A 279 -5.71 -0.49 -16.43
N TYR A 280 -5.89 -1.76 -16.83
CA TYR A 280 -4.83 -2.57 -17.45
C TYR A 280 -5.11 -2.67 -18.95
N ASN A 281 -4.69 -1.66 -19.72
CA ASN A 281 -4.93 -1.56 -21.15
C ASN A 281 -3.83 -0.76 -21.87
N SER A 282 -3.83 -0.80 -23.21
CA SER A 282 -2.81 -0.10 -24.01
C SER A 282 -2.76 1.42 -23.76
N TRP A 283 -3.90 2.05 -23.46
CA TRP A 283 -3.97 3.47 -23.07
C TRP A 283 -3.21 3.79 -21.78
N SER A 284 -3.01 2.81 -20.91
CA SER A 284 -2.26 2.98 -19.67
C SER A 284 -0.78 3.24 -19.93
N LEU A 285 -0.26 2.92 -21.13
CA LEU A 285 1.12 3.20 -21.53
C LEU A 285 1.41 4.72 -21.52
N ILE A 286 0.42 5.54 -21.86
CA ILE A 286 0.49 7.00 -21.77
C ILE A 286 0.77 7.44 -20.33
N PHE A 287 0.06 6.85 -19.35
CA PHE A 287 0.25 7.16 -17.93
C PHE A 287 1.70 6.87 -17.47
N TYR A 288 2.27 5.72 -17.82
CA TYR A 288 3.64 5.38 -17.41
C TYR A 288 4.68 6.32 -18.03
N TRP A 289 4.57 6.62 -19.32
CA TRP A 289 5.55 7.46 -20.02
C TRP A 289 5.41 8.96 -19.72
N ILE A 290 4.20 9.47 -19.47
CA ILE A 290 4.01 10.85 -19.01
C ILE A 290 4.68 11.05 -17.64
N ASN A 291 4.47 10.13 -16.69
CA ASN A 291 5.12 10.22 -15.38
C ASN A 291 6.64 10.15 -15.52
N GLN A 292 7.15 9.29 -16.40
CA GLN A 292 8.57 9.19 -16.66
C GLN A 292 9.15 10.47 -17.27
N ALA A 293 8.46 11.07 -18.24
CA ALA A 293 8.87 12.33 -18.86
C ALA A 293 8.89 13.48 -17.83
N PHE A 294 7.87 13.55 -16.98
CA PHE A 294 7.81 14.52 -15.88
C PHE A 294 9.00 14.36 -14.93
N LEU A 295 9.27 13.13 -14.45
CA LEU A 295 10.40 12.86 -13.56
C LEU A 295 11.75 13.07 -14.23
N PHE A 296 11.85 12.83 -15.54
CA PHE A 296 13.05 13.13 -16.31
C PHE A 296 13.32 14.64 -16.40
N GLY A 297 12.28 15.46 -16.60
CA GLY A 297 12.41 16.92 -16.53
C GLY A 297 12.87 17.37 -15.15
N PHE A 298 12.27 16.82 -14.10
CA PHE A 298 12.60 17.16 -12.71
C PHE A 298 14.02 16.78 -12.33
N ILE A 299 14.50 15.61 -12.79
CA ILE A 299 15.88 15.19 -12.50
C ILE A 299 16.91 15.98 -13.31
N THR A 300 16.59 16.35 -14.54
CA THR A 300 17.45 17.23 -15.34
C THR A 300 17.62 18.58 -14.65
N TYR A 301 16.53 19.16 -14.14
CA TYR A 301 16.60 20.36 -13.30
C TYR A 301 17.44 20.13 -12.03
N GLY A 302 17.23 19.01 -11.33
CA GLY A 302 18.00 18.67 -10.14
C GLY A 302 19.51 18.55 -10.41
N LEU A 303 19.90 17.86 -11.49
CA LEU A 303 21.29 17.72 -11.91
C LEU A 303 21.90 19.07 -12.30
N TYR A 304 21.13 19.95 -12.97
CA TYR A 304 21.56 21.32 -13.24
C TYR A 304 21.88 22.10 -11.96
N MET A 305 21.02 22.00 -10.93
CA MET A 305 21.25 22.67 -9.64
C MET A 305 22.49 22.09 -8.93
N VAL A 306 22.66 20.77 -8.97
CA VAL A 306 23.85 20.10 -8.40
C VAL A 306 25.13 20.58 -9.08
N GLN A 307 25.15 20.61 -10.42
CA GLN A 307 26.35 20.96 -11.18
C GLN A 307 26.72 22.44 -11.04
N ASN A 308 25.73 23.34 -11.07
CA ASN A 308 25.99 24.78 -11.21
C ASN A 308 25.89 25.57 -9.90
N VAL A 309 25.17 25.05 -8.89
CA VAL A 309 24.83 25.81 -7.68
C VAL A 309 25.34 25.13 -6.40
N ALA A 310 25.32 23.79 -6.31
CA ALA A 310 25.57 23.10 -5.04
C ALA A 310 26.97 23.28 -4.44
N TRP A 311 27.98 23.59 -5.27
CA TRP A 311 29.35 23.83 -4.81
C TRP A 311 29.56 25.25 -4.25
N GLN A 312 28.61 26.16 -4.45
CA GLN A 312 28.68 27.53 -3.93
C GLN A 312 28.55 27.54 -2.40
N ALA A 313 29.16 28.53 -1.74
CA ALA A 313 29.11 28.66 -0.29
C ALA A 313 27.66 28.71 0.22
N HIS A 314 27.36 27.94 1.27
CA HIS A 314 26.03 27.78 1.86
C HIS A 314 24.95 27.16 0.96
N MET A 315 25.29 26.64 -0.23
CA MET A 315 24.35 26.03 -1.18
C MET A 315 24.48 24.50 -1.27
N TRP A 316 25.24 23.86 -0.38
CA TRP A 316 25.49 22.41 -0.39
C TRP A 316 24.21 21.55 -0.36
N TYR A 317 23.12 22.06 0.22
CA TYR A 317 21.86 21.33 0.32
C TYR A 317 21.27 20.95 -1.04
N TYR A 318 21.63 21.65 -2.13
CA TYR A 318 21.23 21.28 -3.49
C TYR A 318 21.69 19.87 -3.90
N TYR A 319 22.68 19.26 -3.24
CA TYR A 319 23.01 17.83 -3.42
C TYR A 319 21.85 16.89 -3.09
N LEU A 320 20.86 17.32 -2.29
CA LEU A 320 19.66 16.53 -1.99
C LEU A 320 18.80 16.27 -3.23
N TYR A 321 18.92 17.06 -4.31
CA TYR A 321 18.26 16.75 -5.58
C TYR A 321 18.65 15.38 -6.15
N LEU A 322 19.80 14.81 -5.76
CA LEU A 322 20.21 13.46 -6.14
C LEU A 322 19.28 12.37 -5.59
N THR A 323 18.52 12.61 -4.51
CA THR A 323 17.55 11.63 -4.00
C THR A 323 16.45 11.33 -5.02
N MET A 324 16.20 12.23 -5.97
CA MET A 324 15.24 12.05 -7.07
C MET A 324 15.66 10.99 -8.10
N LEU A 325 16.94 10.54 -8.09
CA LEU A 325 17.39 9.42 -8.93
C LEU A 325 16.60 8.13 -8.63
N VAL A 326 16.23 7.91 -7.38
CA VAL A 326 15.49 6.71 -6.95
C VAL A 326 14.10 6.65 -7.60
N PRO A 327 13.19 7.63 -7.39
CA PRO A 327 11.88 7.59 -8.04
C PRO A 327 11.97 7.63 -9.58
N TRP A 328 12.98 8.31 -10.15
CA TRP A 328 13.20 8.31 -11.60
C TRP A 328 13.54 6.92 -12.16
N LEU A 329 14.50 6.20 -11.55
CA LEU A 329 14.87 4.84 -11.97
C LEU A 329 13.71 3.85 -11.81
N LEU A 330 12.94 3.97 -10.72
CA LEU A 330 11.77 3.13 -10.49
C LEU A 330 10.68 3.36 -11.55
N SER A 331 10.42 4.63 -11.88
CA SER A 331 9.48 5.01 -12.93
C SER A 331 9.91 4.50 -14.30
N LEU A 332 11.20 4.62 -14.65
CA LEU A 332 11.74 4.11 -15.91
C LEU A 332 11.56 2.60 -16.02
N ASN A 333 11.93 1.87 -14.97
CA ASN A 333 11.76 0.41 -14.90
C ASN A 333 10.29 0.00 -14.99
N ALA A 334 9.38 0.78 -14.40
CA ALA A 334 7.94 0.55 -14.51
C ALA A 334 7.44 0.74 -15.95
N ALA A 335 7.84 1.83 -16.60
CA ALA A 335 7.45 2.16 -17.97
C ALA A 335 7.96 1.13 -18.98
N ILE A 336 9.27 0.83 -18.95
CA ILE A 336 9.89 -0.19 -19.81
C ILE A 336 9.16 -1.53 -19.63
N ARG A 337 8.99 -1.98 -18.38
CA ARG A 337 8.33 -3.26 -18.10
C ARG A 337 6.89 -3.29 -18.61
N TYR A 338 6.13 -2.21 -18.44
CA TYR A 338 4.75 -2.14 -18.91
C TYR A 338 4.68 -2.21 -20.45
N THR A 339 5.58 -1.50 -21.14
CA THR A 339 5.70 -1.53 -22.60
C THR A 339 6.00 -2.93 -23.13
N TRP A 340 7.01 -3.62 -22.59
CA TRP A 340 7.32 -5.00 -22.98
C TRP A 340 6.15 -5.94 -22.72
N THR A 341 5.49 -5.78 -21.58
CA THR A 341 4.38 -6.66 -21.21
C THR A 341 3.17 -6.53 -22.14
N ILE A 342 2.89 -5.32 -22.65
CA ILE A 342 1.83 -5.13 -23.66
C ILE A 342 2.21 -5.80 -24.97
N LYS A 343 3.47 -5.63 -25.40
CA LYS A 343 3.99 -6.28 -26.61
C LYS A 343 3.89 -7.81 -26.52
N ASP A 344 4.37 -8.40 -25.42
CA ASP A 344 4.29 -9.84 -25.17
C ASP A 344 2.83 -10.33 -25.16
N ARG A 345 1.90 -9.54 -24.62
CA ARG A 345 0.47 -9.89 -24.60
C ARG A 345 -0.15 -9.89 -26.01
N GLU A 346 0.30 -9.00 -26.89
CA GLU A 346 -0.14 -8.97 -28.29
C GLU A 346 0.43 -10.18 -29.06
N GLU A 347 1.70 -10.53 -28.83
CA GLU A 347 2.34 -11.71 -29.40
C GLU A 347 1.64 -13.01 -28.94
N ILE A 348 1.37 -13.18 -27.65
CA ILE A 348 0.63 -14.35 -27.12
C ILE A 348 -0.78 -14.43 -27.72
N LYS A 349 -1.48 -13.30 -27.89
CA LYS A 349 -2.81 -13.30 -28.53
C LYS A 349 -2.74 -13.69 -30.00
N ALA A 350 -1.69 -13.27 -30.71
CA ALA A 350 -1.50 -13.62 -32.12
C ALA A 350 -1.18 -15.11 -32.29
N VAL A 351 -0.33 -15.67 -31.43
CA VAL A 351 -0.01 -17.11 -31.41
C VAL A 351 -1.24 -17.93 -31.07
N VAL A 352 -2.07 -17.51 -30.11
CA VAL A 352 -3.26 -18.26 -29.68
C VAL A 352 -4.45 -18.12 -30.64
N LEU A 353 -4.57 -17.02 -31.40
CA LEU A 353 -5.60 -16.86 -32.43
C LEU A 353 -5.35 -17.74 -33.66
N ASN A 354 -4.10 -18.10 -33.93
CA ASN A 354 -3.70 -19.04 -34.98
C ASN A 354 -2.92 -20.22 -34.38
N MET A 355 -3.40 -20.79 -33.27
CA MET A 355 -2.66 -21.91 -32.69
C MET A 355 -2.76 -23.18 -33.54
N PHE A 356 -3.79 -23.30 -34.38
CA PHE A 356 -4.04 -24.46 -35.23
C PHE A 356 -4.67 -24.01 -36.54
N GLU A 357 -4.09 -24.39 -37.68
CA GLU A 357 -4.69 -24.12 -38.99
C GLU A 357 -5.80 -25.13 -39.32
N GLY A 358 -5.88 -26.24 -38.57
CA GLY A 358 -6.93 -27.28 -38.63
C GLY A 358 -7.00 -28.17 -37.38
N GLU A 359 -7.94 -29.11 -37.32
CA GLU A 359 -8.13 -30.05 -36.19
C GLU A 359 -6.87 -30.93 -35.93
N ASP A 360 -6.13 -31.30 -36.98
CA ASP A 360 -4.95 -32.17 -36.89
C ASP A 360 -3.79 -31.53 -36.10
N ASP A 361 -3.57 -30.22 -36.23
CA ASP A 361 -2.51 -29.52 -35.49
C ASP A 361 -2.82 -29.47 -33.98
N PHE A 362 -4.11 -29.46 -33.62
CA PHE A 362 -4.56 -29.47 -32.22
C PHE A 362 -4.34 -30.82 -31.56
N GLU A 363 -4.60 -31.91 -32.28
CA GLU A 363 -4.33 -33.26 -31.81
C GLU A 363 -2.82 -33.49 -31.58
N GLN A 364 -1.96 -33.03 -32.50
CA GLN A 364 -0.51 -33.11 -32.33
C GLN A 364 -0.02 -32.34 -31.09
N TYR A 365 -0.56 -31.14 -30.84
CA TYR A 365 -0.19 -30.36 -29.65
C TYR A 365 -0.62 -31.04 -28.35
N LEU A 366 -1.80 -31.68 -28.33
CA LEU A 366 -2.26 -32.45 -27.16
C LEU A 366 -1.34 -33.66 -26.89
N GLU A 367 -0.94 -34.39 -27.93
CA GLU A 367 -0.01 -35.51 -27.80
C GLU A 367 1.37 -35.07 -27.30
N GLU A 368 1.91 -33.95 -27.79
CA GLU A 368 3.19 -33.41 -27.32
C GLU A 368 3.13 -32.93 -25.86
N ARG A 369 2.02 -32.29 -25.45
CA ARG A 369 1.83 -31.84 -24.07
C ARG A 369 1.77 -33.01 -23.09
N ASP A 370 0.98 -34.03 -23.42
CA ASP A 370 0.81 -35.22 -22.57
C ASP A 370 2.11 -36.03 -22.46
N ASN A 371 2.91 -36.06 -23.53
CA ASN A 371 4.25 -36.66 -23.49
C ASN A 371 5.22 -35.86 -22.60
N GLN A 372 5.19 -34.53 -22.62
CA GLN A 372 6.03 -33.70 -21.75
C GLN A 372 5.62 -33.76 -20.27
N GLU A 373 4.34 -33.89 -19.96
CA GLU A 373 3.85 -34.06 -18.59
C GLU A 373 4.26 -35.42 -18.01
N LYS A 374 4.19 -36.51 -18.80
CA LYS A 374 4.69 -37.83 -18.41
C LYS A 374 6.19 -37.86 -18.13
N ILE A 375 6.99 -37.12 -18.92
CA ILE A 375 8.43 -37.00 -18.71
C ILE A 375 8.72 -36.28 -17.39
N LYS A 376 8.01 -35.19 -17.07
CA LYS A 376 8.19 -34.46 -15.81
C LYS A 376 7.76 -35.26 -14.57
N GLU A 377 6.67 -36.01 -14.65
CA GLU A 377 6.27 -36.91 -13.56
C GLU A 377 7.29 -38.04 -13.34
N SER A 378 7.96 -38.50 -14.41
CA SER A 378 9.04 -39.49 -14.30
C SER A 378 10.34 -38.93 -13.70
N GLU A 379 10.66 -37.65 -13.94
CA GLU A 379 11.83 -36.98 -13.36
C GLU A 379 11.65 -36.63 -11.88
N ASP A 380 10.42 -36.36 -11.42
CA ASP A 380 10.10 -36.08 -10.01
C ASP A 380 9.96 -37.33 -9.12
N THR A 381 10.05 -38.54 -9.70
CA THR A 381 9.93 -39.82 -8.98
C THR A 381 11.24 -40.61 -8.85
N VAL A 382 12.37 -40.08 -9.32
CA VAL A 382 13.72 -40.68 -9.17
C VAL A 382 14.51 -40.04 -8.04
#